data_AF-A0A8T4CB46-F1
#
_entry.id   AF-A0A8T4CB46-F1
#
_cell.length_a   1.000
_cell.length_b   1.000
_cell.length_c   1.000
_cell.angle_alpha   90.00
_cell.angle_beta   90.00
_cell.angle_gamma   90.00
#
_symmetry.space_group_name_H-M   'P 1'
#
loop_
_entity.id
_entity.type
_entity.pdbx_description
1 polymer ?
#
loop_
_entity_poly.entity_id
_entity_poly.type
_entity_poly.pdbx_seq_one_letter_code
_entity_poly.pdbx_strand_id
1 'polypeptide(L)'
;MADISSISMLELQVLWYLSQKNMHGYALIQDLSKHRSTPLTPGTLYPLLARFEKNDWIRISEMGDRDKKVYMLTENGQKILDKLAHEFTEIFDGIYTKYHCSACTHFLVDKSRTHTLSTLHEGRDD
;
A
#
# COMPACT_ATOMS: atom_id res chain seq x y z
N MET A 1 2.15 19.53 10.36
CA MET A 1 1.47 18.21 10.30
C MET A 1 0.60 18.22 9.07
N ALA A 2 0.64 17.18 8.23
CA ALA A 2 -0.22 17.11 7.05
C ALA A 2 -1.68 17.00 7.50
N ASP A 3 -2.52 17.90 7.00
CA ASP A 3 -3.97 17.80 7.15
C ASP A 3 -4.47 16.70 6.22
N ILE A 4 -5.14 15.71 6.78
CA ILE A 4 -5.57 14.49 6.09
C ILE A 4 -6.75 14.78 5.16
N SER A 5 -7.50 15.85 5.46
CA SER A 5 -8.56 16.39 4.61
C SER A 5 -8.07 16.79 3.21
N SER A 6 -6.74 16.88 3.01
CA SER A 6 -6.10 17.26 1.75
C SER A 6 -5.41 16.09 1.00
N ILE A 7 -5.44 14.86 1.55
CA ILE A 7 -4.74 13.71 0.94
C ILE A 7 -5.62 13.05 -0.13
N SER A 8 -5.02 12.79 -1.29
CA SER A 8 -5.68 12.27 -2.48
C SER A 8 -5.70 10.74 -2.56
N MET A 9 -6.63 10.19 -3.35
CA MET A 9 -6.70 8.75 -3.64
C MET A 9 -5.39 8.18 -4.20
N LEU A 10 -4.64 8.97 -4.99
CA LEU A 10 -3.35 8.55 -5.52
C LEU A 10 -2.33 8.35 -4.39
N GLU A 11 -2.34 9.21 -3.37
CA GLU A 11 -1.40 9.12 -2.25
C GLU A 11 -1.62 7.86 -1.43
N LEU A 12 -2.88 7.57 -1.09
CA LEU A 12 -3.26 6.32 -0.42
C LEU A 12 -2.79 5.10 -1.23
N GLN A 13 -3.02 5.10 -2.55
CA GLN A 13 -2.59 4.00 -3.41
C GLN A 13 -1.07 3.83 -3.42
N VAL A 14 -0.31 4.91 -3.57
CA VAL A 14 1.17 4.84 -3.58
C VAL A 14 1.70 4.29 -2.26
N LEU A 15 1.19 4.79 -1.12
CA LEU A 15 1.59 4.30 0.20
C LEU A 15 1.22 2.83 0.39
N TRP A 16 0.03 2.43 -0.06
CA TRP A 16 -0.41 1.03 0.00
C TRP A 16 0.49 0.11 -0.83
N TYR A 17 0.85 0.48 -2.07
CA TYR A 17 1.77 -0.32 -2.88
C TYR A 17 3.13 -0.50 -2.19
N LEU A 18 3.66 0.58 -1.59
CA LEU A 18 4.93 0.57 -0.87
C LEU A 18 4.88 -0.18 0.46
N SER A 19 3.70 -0.40 1.05
CA SER A 19 3.56 -1.26 2.23
C SER A 19 3.60 -2.75 1.89
N GLN A 20 3.23 -3.12 0.66
CA GLN A 20 3.28 -4.51 0.22
C GLN A 20 4.70 -4.96 -0.14
N LYS A 21 5.47 -4.07 -0.78
CA LYS A 21 6.86 -4.32 -1.19
C LYS A 21 7.57 -3.01 -1.51
N ASN A 22 8.89 -3.01 -1.36
CA ASN A 22 9.73 -1.92 -1.84
C ASN A 22 9.70 -1.88 -3.38
N MET A 23 9.63 -0.68 -3.97
CA MET A 23 9.45 -0.55 -5.42
C MET A 23 10.26 0.58 -6.03
N HIS A 24 10.68 0.38 -7.28
CA HIS A 24 11.16 1.45 -8.13
C HIS A 24 10.00 2.36 -8.57
N GLY A 25 10.31 3.65 -8.79
CA GLY A 25 9.33 4.62 -9.29
C GLY A 25 8.66 4.18 -10.60
N TYR A 26 9.39 3.56 -11.52
CA TYR A 26 8.80 3.05 -12.77
C TYR A 26 7.83 1.87 -12.53
N ALA A 27 8.16 0.96 -11.61
CA ALA A 27 7.26 -0.14 -11.27
C ALA A 27 5.96 0.37 -10.64
N LEU A 28 6.04 1.41 -9.78
CA LEU A 28 4.86 2.10 -9.26
C LEU A 28 4.02 2.70 -10.39
N ILE A 29 4.62 3.36 -11.38
CA ILE A 29 3.89 3.89 -12.54
C ILE A 29 3.13 2.78 -13.26
N GLN A 30 3.81 1.66 -13.55
CA GLN A 30 3.19 0.54 -14.25
C GLN A 30 2.01 -0.04 -13.46
N ASP A 31 2.21 -0.35 -12.18
CA ASP A 31 1.18 -0.97 -11.34
C ASP A 31 0.00 -0.02 -11.10
N LEU A 32 0.25 1.26 -10.83
CA LEU A 32 -0.81 2.26 -10.63
C LEU A 32 -1.59 2.58 -11.91
N SER A 33 -1.00 2.38 -13.09
CA SER A 33 -1.66 2.65 -14.38
C SER A 33 -2.62 1.53 -14.80
N LYS A 34 -2.47 0.30 -14.29
CA LYS A 34 -3.27 -0.87 -14.71
C LYS A 34 -4.78 -0.68 -14.54
N HIS A 35 -5.20 0.10 -13.56
CA HIS A 35 -6.60 0.29 -13.19
C HIS A 35 -7.12 1.70 -13.48
N ARG A 36 -6.40 2.48 -14.30
CA ARG A 36 -6.75 3.87 -14.62
C ARG A 36 -7.05 4.01 -16.11
N SER A 37 -8.09 4.79 -16.44
CA SER A 37 -8.39 5.16 -17.83
C SER A 37 -7.29 6.04 -18.45
N THR A 38 -6.59 6.82 -17.62
CA THR A 38 -5.42 7.60 -18.00
C THR A 38 -4.18 7.10 -17.24
N PRO A 39 -3.10 6.71 -17.95
CA PRO A 39 -1.89 6.24 -17.31
C PRO A 39 -1.29 7.28 -16.37
N LEU A 40 -0.73 6.82 -15.24
CA LEU A 40 0.00 7.68 -14.33
C LEU A 40 1.29 8.15 -15.00
N THR A 41 1.55 9.45 -14.99
CA THR A 41 2.75 9.99 -15.63
C THR A 41 3.90 10.14 -14.62
N PRO A 42 5.17 10.08 -15.09
CA PRO A 42 6.33 10.47 -14.30
C PRO A 42 6.18 11.86 -13.65
N GLY A 43 5.62 12.83 -14.38
CA GLY A 43 5.41 14.20 -13.90
C GLY A 43 4.41 14.31 -12.75
N THR A 44 3.58 13.29 -12.54
CA THR A 44 2.68 13.20 -11.37
C THR A 44 3.34 12.44 -10.23
N LEU A 45 3.95 11.28 -10.52
CA LEU A 45 4.47 10.41 -9.46
C LEU A 45 5.72 10.97 -8.78
N TYR A 46 6.70 11.47 -9.51
CA TYR A 46 7.98 11.84 -8.89
C TYR A 46 7.90 13.06 -7.96
N PRO A 47 7.16 14.13 -8.30
CA PRO A 47 6.91 15.21 -7.33
C PRO A 47 6.18 14.73 -6.08
N LEU A 48 5.30 13.74 -6.22
CA LEU A 48 4.60 13.14 -5.09
C LEU A 48 5.55 12.34 -4.19
N LEU A 49 6.40 11.49 -4.76
CA LEU A 49 7.41 10.73 -4.01
C LEU A 49 8.38 11.67 -3.29
N ALA A 50 8.80 12.77 -3.91
CA ALA A 50 9.64 13.78 -3.27
C ALA A 50 8.95 14.43 -2.06
N ARG A 51 7.64 14.67 -2.13
CA ARG A 51 6.84 15.15 -0.99
C ARG A 51 6.76 14.10 0.12
N PHE A 52 6.59 12.83 -0.23
CA PHE A 52 6.58 11.73 0.75
C PHE A 52 7.91 11.58 1.46
N GLU A 53 9.04 11.68 0.75
CA GLU A 53 10.38 11.69 1.35
C GLU A 53 10.55 12.88 2.31
N LYS A 54 10.13 14.08 1.89
CA LYS A 54 10.19 15.28 2.75
C LYS A 54 9.36 15.14 4.04
N ASN A 55 8.25 14.41 3.97
CA ASN A 55 7.38 14.16 5.11
C ASN A 55 7.79 12.93 5.95
N ASP A 56 8.91 12.28 5.61
CA ASP A 56 9.35 11.02 6.23
C ASP A 56 8.31 9.90 6.14
N TRP A 57 7.54 9.84 5.05
CA TRP A 57 6.60 8.74 4.80
C TRP A 57 7.24 7.61 4.03
N ILE A 58 8.25 7.93 3.22
CA ILE A 58 9.04 6.96 2.48
C ILE A 58 10.52 7.34 2.57
N ARG A 59 11.40 6.38 2.31
CA ARG A 59 12.83 6.59 2.16
C ARG A 59 13.38 5.76 1.01
N ILE A 60 14.57 6.12 0.53
CA ILE A 60 15.32 5.29 -0.41
C ILE A 60 16.04 4.20 0.41
N SER A 61 15.70 2.95 0.15
CA SER A 61 16.30 1.80 0.84
C SER A 61 17.63 1.39 0.20
N GLU A 62 17.69 1.46 -1.12
CA GLU A 62 18.87 1.10 -1.91
C GLU A 62 18.84 1.82 -3.27
N MET A 63 20.03 1.91 -3.88
CA MET A 63 20.18 2.21 -5.29
C MET A 63 20.21 0.86 -6.01
N GLY A 64 19.08 0.46 -6.61
CA GLY A 64 19.02 -0.77 -7.39
C GLY A 64 19.74 -0.64 -8.73
N ASP A 65 19.59 -1.65 -9.58
CA ASP A 65 20.27 -1.72 -10.89
C ASP A 65 20.19 -0.42 -11.69
N ARG A 66 21.37 0.03 -12.17
CA ARG A 66 21.54 1.27 -12.95
C ARG A 66 21.17 2.54 -12.18
N ASP A 67 21.54 2.61 -10.90
CA ASP A 67 21.33 3.77 -10.01
C ASP A 67 19.86 4.18 -9.85
N LYS A 68 18.95 3.20 -9.92
CA LYS A 68 17.52 3.44 -9.75
C LYS A 68 17.14 3.40 -8.28
N LYS A 69 16.58 4.51 -7.78
CA LYS A 69 16.02 4.59 -6.42
C LYS A 69 14.97 3.50 -6.19
N VAL A 70 15.13 2.75 -5.10
CA VAL A 70 14.10 1.84 -4.55
C VAL A 70 13.47 2.50 -3.33
N TYR A 71 12.18 2.79 -3.43
CA TYR A 71 11.41 3.42 -2.36
C TYR A 71 10.88 2.36 -1.39
N MET A 72 10.94 2.68 -0.10
CA MET A 72 10.48 1.88 1.02
C MET A 72 9.62 2.74 1.94
N LEU A 73 8.56 2.17 2.50
CA LEU A 73 7.72 2.81 3.51
C LEU A 73 8.46 2.93 4.85
N THR A 74 8.37 4.08 5.52
CA THR A 74 8.91 4.26 6.88
C THR A 74 7.85 3.89 7.93
N GLU A 75 8.21 3.87 9.22
CA GLU A 75 7.24 3.73 10.31
C GLU A 75 6.22 4.87 10.33
N ASN A 76 6.65 6.10 10.04
CA ASN A 76 5.76 7.25 9.92
C ASN A 76 4.86 7.14 8.69
N GLY A 77 5.37 6.58 7.59
CA GLY A 77 4.62 6.16 6.41
C GLY A 77 3.53 5.15 6.72
N GLN A 78 3.83 4.15 7.55
CA GLN A 78 2.86 3.14 7.96
C GLN A 78 1.74 3.78 8.80
N LYS A 79 2.07 4.64 9.77
CA LYS A 79 1.08 5.34 10.60
C LYS A 79 0.12 6.19 9.77
N ILE A 80 0.62 6.91 8.76
CA ILE A 80 -0.24 7.72 7.90
C ILE A 80 -1.08 6.83 6.96
N LEU A 81 -0.52 5.72 6.46
CA LEU A 81 -1.26 4.75 5.66
C LEU A 81 -2.43 4.16 6.44
N ASP A 82 -2.19 3.70 7.68
CA ASP A 82 -3.24 3.10 8.52
C ASP A 82 -4.38 4.10 8.78
N LYS A 83 -4.03 5.35 9.06
CA LYS A 83 -5.02 6.41 9.26
C LYS A 83 -5.84 6.69 8.00
N LEU A 84 -5.17 6.84 6.86
CA LEU A 84 -5.85 7.07 5.58
C LEU A 84 -6.74 5.89 5.16
N ALA A 85 -6.26 4.66 5.38
CA ALA A 85 -7.02 3.46 5.07
C ALA A 85 -8.28 3.37 5.94
N HIS A 86 -8.17 3.65 7.24
CA HIS A 86 -9.31 3.67 8.14
C HIS A 86 -10.37 4.71 7.71
N GLU A 87 -9.96 5.97 7.51
CA GLU A 87 -10.90 7.02 7.07
C GLU A 87 -11.51 6.70 5.70
N PHE A 88 -10.71 6.17 4.76
CA PHE A 88 -11.22 5.73 3.46
C PHE A 88 -12.27 4.63 3.63
N THR A 89 -12.04 3.63 4.47
CA THR A 89 -13.02 2.56 4.70
C THR A 89 -14.31 3.10 5.31
N GLU A 90 -14.25 4.04 6.25
CA GLU A 90 -15.46 4.65 6.85
C GLU A 90 -16.27 5.44 5.83
N ILE A 91 -15.60 6.25 4.99
CA ILE A 91 -16.27 7.08 3.98
C ILE A 91 -16.95 6.21 2.91
N PHE A 92 -16.30 5.12 2.51
CA PHE A 92 -16.77 4.27 1.42
C PHE A 92 -17.55 3.03 1.85
N ASP A 93 -17.72 2.77 3.16
CA ASP A 93 -18.40 1.57 3.68
C ASP A 93 -19.79 1.37 3.08
N GLY A 94 -20.60 2.43 3.04
CA GLY A 94 -21.96 2.37 2.45
C GLY A 94 -21.95 2.06 0.95
N ILE A 95 -20.92 2.49 0.22
CA ILE A 95 -20.75 2.17 -1.20
C ILE A 95 -20.31 0.71 -1.34
N TYR A 96 -19.32 0.27 -0.57
CA TYR A 96 -18.89 -1.13 -0.59
C TYR A 96 -20.05 -2.05 -0.24
N THR A 97 -20.77 -1.80 0.85
CA THR A 97 -21.92 -2.60 1.27
C THR A 97 -23.04 -2.65 0.24
N LYS A 98 -23.28 -1.56 -0.50
CA LYS A 98 -24.34 -1.50 -1.53
C LYS A 98 -23.97 -2.19 -2.84
N TYR A 99 -22.70 -2.13 -3.24
CA TYR A 99 -22.23 -2.63 -4.52
C TYR A 99 -21.46 -3.96 -4.44
N HIS A 100 -21.14 -4.45 -3.24
CA HIS A 100 -20.70 -5.83 -3.00
C HIS A 100 -21.88 -6.72 -2.57
N CYS A 101 -21.94 -7.91 -3.16
CA CYS A 101 -22.91 -8.95 -2.80
C CYS A 101 -22.76 -9.35 -1.32
N SER A 102 -23.83 -9.23 -0.54
CA SER A 102 -23.89 -9.57 0.89
C SER A 102 -23.63 -11.05 1.21
N ALA A 103 -23.60 -11.93 0.20
CA ALA A 103 -23.30 -13.35 0.38
C ALA A 103 -21.81 -13.67 0.56
N CYS A 104 -20.89 -12.75 0.23
CA CYS A 104 -19.44 -13.02 0.25
C CYS A 104 -18.65 -12.33 1.38
N THR A 105 -19.28 -11.51 2.22
CA THR A 105 -18.58 -10.64 3.18
C THR A 105 -18.02 -11.39 4.41
N HIS A 106 -18.35 -12.67 4.60
CA HIS A 106 -17.86 -13.44 5.76
C HIS A 106 -16.37 -13.84 5.67
N PHE A 107 -15.72 -13.69 4.50
CA PHE A 107 -14.35 -14.18 4.28
C PHE A 107 -13.26 -13.11 4.42
N LEU A 108 -13.60 -11.81 4.43
CA LEU A 108 -12.59 -10.73 4.36
C LEU A 108 -12.27 -10.05 5.71
N VAL A 109 -13.04 -10.31 6.76
CA VAL A 109 -12.81 -9.68 8.08
C VAL A 109 -11.98 -10.57 9.03
N ASP A 110 -11.83 -11.87 8.75
CA ASP A 110 -11.13 -12.82 9.65
C ASP A 110 -9.71 -13.17 9.18
N LYS A 111 -8.79 -12.19 9.14
CA LYS A 111 -7.35 -12.46 9.00
C LYS A 111 -6.49 -11.98 10.17
N SER A 112 -7.12 -11.52 11.25
CA SER A 112 -6.44 -11.10 12.49
C SER A 112 -6.11 -12.27 13.45
N ARG A 113 -6.10 -13.51 12.97
CA ARG A 113 -5.63 -14.70 13.71
C ARG A 113 -4.61 -15.51 12.92
N THR A 114 -3.38 -14.99 12.80
CA THR A 114 -2.21 -15.85 12.56
C THR A 114 -1.18 -15.59 13.64
N HIS A 115 -1.46 -16.14 14.82
CA HIS A 115 -0.44 -16.54 15.78
C HIS A 115 -0.81 -17.93 16.30
N THR A 116 -0.15 -18.97 15.77
CA THR A 116 0.65 -19.92 16.55
C THR A 116 1.32 -20.96 15.65
N LEU A 117 2.64 -21.11 15.86
CA LEU A 117 3.47 -22.22 15.41
C LEU A 117 2.98 -23.56 16.00
N SER A 118 3.00 -24.62 15.20
CA SER A 118 3.35 -25.99 15.66
C SER A 118 3.64 -26.87 14.42
N THR A 119 4.89 -27.22 14.18
CA THR A 119 5.47 -28.55 14.46
C THR A 119 4.75 -29.68 13.71
N LEU A 120 5.26 -30.06 12.54
CA LEU A 120 5.13 -31.43 12.02
C LEU A 120 6.53 -31.98 11.82
N HIS A 121 6.92 -32.77 12.80
CA HIS A 121 8.09 -33.63 12.83
C HIS A 121 7.60 -35.05 12.52
N GLU A 122 7.65 -35.48 11.26
CA GLU A 122 7.61 -36.88 10.83
C GLU A 122 8.46 -36.91 9.54
N GLY A 123 9.66 -37.51 9.48
CA GLY A 123 10.10 -38.71 10.18
C GLY A 123 9.51 -39.92 9.49
N ARG A 124 10.05 -40.30 8.32
CA ARG A 124 10.01 -41.68 7.84
C ARG A 124 11.21 -41.93 6.92
N ASP A 125 12.27 -42.41 7.55
CA ASP A 125 13.19 -43.38 6.95
C ASP A 125 12.45 -44.72 6.80
N ASP A 126 12.98 -45.54 5.88
CA ASP A 126 12.59 -46.90 5.44
C ASP A 126 11.70 -46.99 4.18
#